data_AF-A0A2S7MXP7-F1
#
_entry.id   AF-A0A2S7MXP7-F1
#
_cell.length_a   1.000
_cell.length_b   1.000
_cell.length_c   1.000
_cell.angle_alpha   90.00
_cell.angle_beta   90.00
_cell.angle_gamma   90.00
#
_symmetry.space_group_name_H-M   'P 1'
#
loop_
_entity.id
_entity.type
_entity.pdbx_description
1 polymer ?
#
loop_
_entity_poly.entity_id
_entity_poly.type
_entity_poly.pdbx_seq_one_letter_code
_entity_poly.pdbx_strand_id
1 'polypeptide(L)'
;MTYSQKEKELLTSIERYKKHQLALNSSKNKPNMILRIELELYIENIATYLSIPYKKERKPTNTIYHFCMGERELQVKVLYRYGTFYTRHQAIFPE
;
A
#
# COMPACT_ATOMS: atom_id res chain seq x y z
N MET A 1 19.51 4.12 -5.54
CA MET A 1 18.51 3.13 -5.98
C MET A 1 17.95 3.56 -7.31
N THR A 2 17.85 2.63 -8.27
CA THR A 2 17.12 2.86 -9.52
C THR A 2 15.61 2.82 -9.28
N TYR A 3 14.79 3.35 -10.21
CA TYR A 3 13.34 3.31 -10.07
C TYR A 3 12.78 1.87 -10.00
N SER A 4 13.35 0.94 -10.78
CA SER A 4 12.99 -0.48 -10.71
C SER A 4 13.26 -1.10 -9.32
N GLN A 5 14.34 -0.67 -8.63
CA GLN A 5 14.61 -1.10 -7.26
C GLN A 5 13.62 -0.50 -6.26
N LYS A 6 13.31 0.79 -6.39
CA LYS A 6 12.33 1.48 -5.53
C LYS A 6 10.93 0.88 -5.66
N GLU A 7 10.52 0.57 -6.87
CA GLU A 7 9.25 -0.11 -7.17
C GLU A 7 9.16 -1.47 -6.48
N LYS A 8 10.17 -2.32 -6.67
CA LYS A 8 10.24 -3.63 -6.05
C LYS A 8 10.22 -3.52 -4.52
N GLU A 9 10.96 -2.57 -3.95
CA GLU A 9 11.01 -2.35 -2.50
C GLU A 9 9.68 -1.85 -1.94
N LEU A 10 9.00 -0.95 -2.66
CA LEU A 10 7.68 -0.45 -2.28
C LEU A 10 6.66 -1.59 -2.22
N LEU A 11 6.53 -2.38 -3.29
CA LEU A 11 5.59 -3.50 -3.36
C LEU A 11 5.93 -4.60 -2.34
N THR A 12 7.22 -4.92 -2.18
CA THR A 12 7.67 -5.92 -1.20
C THR A 12 7.39 -5.47 0.23
N SER A 13 7.56 -4.17 0.52
CA SER A 13 7.25 -3.58 1.82
C SER A 13 5.77 -3.67 2.16
N ILE A 14 4.87 -3.39 1.20
CA ILE A 14 3.42 -3.54 1.41
C ILE A 14 3.06 -5.00 1.73
N GLU A 15 3.63 -5.95 0.99
CA GLU A 15 3.41 -7.38 1.24
C GLU A 15 3.96 -7.84 2.60
N ARG A 16 5.14 -7.34 2.99
CA ARG A 16 5.77 -7.62 4.28
C ARG A 16 4.90 -7.10 5.43
N TYR A 17 4.41 -5.86 5.32
CA TYR A 17 3.52 -5.26 6.31
C TYR A 17 2.25 -6.09 6.51
N LYS A 18 1.60 -6.51 5.42
CA LYS A 18 0.42 -7.37 5.47
C LYS A 18 0.70 -8.68 6.20
N LYS A 19 1.78 -9.38 5.84
CA LYS A 19 2.17 -10.65 6.50
C LYS A 19 2.44 -10.46 7.99
N HIS A 20 3.15 -9.38 8.34
CA HIS A 20 3.45 -9.06 9.72
C HIS A 20 2.19 -8.76 10.55
N GLN A 21 1.25 -7.98 10.02
CA GLN A 21 -0.01 -7.68 10.71
C GLN A 21 -0.88 -8.92 10.89
N LEU A 22 -0.95 -9.81 9.89
CA LEU A 22 -1.67 -11.08 10.01
C LEU A 22 -1.07 -11.98 11.10
N ALA A 23 0.27 -12.05 11.18
CA ALA A 23 0.95 -12.81 12.23
C ALA A 23 0.70 -12.22 13.64
N LEU A 24 0.77 -10.89 13.77
CA LEU A 24 0.50 -10.19 15.04
C LEU A 24 -0.95 -10.33 15.52
N ASN A 25 -1.93 -10.28 14.61
CA ASN A 25 -3.32 -10.43 14.97
C ASN A 25 -3.64 -11.87 15.42
N SER A 26 -3.05 -12.84 14.73
CA SER A 26 -3.15 -14.26 15.09
C SER A 26 -2.57 -14.54 16.48
N SER A 27 -1.43 -13.92 16.85
CA SER A 27 -0.83 -14.11 18.17
C SER A 27 -1.59 -13.42 19.31
N LYS A 28 -2.43 -12.43 19.00
CA LYS A 28 -3.19 -11.64 19.98
C LYS A 28 -4.67 -12.04 20.09
N ASN A 29 -5.10 -13.14 19.45
CA ASN A 29 -6.51 -13.51 19.31
C ASN A 29 -7.39 -12.36 18.79
N LYS A 30 -6.83 -11.47 17.97
CA LYS A 30 -7.55 -10.36 17.34
C LYS A 30 -8.05 -10.77 15.96
N PRO A 31 -9.17 -10.23 15.48
CA PRO A 31 -9.60 -10.46 14.12
C PRO A 31 -8.50 -10.00 13.14
N ASN A 32 -8.24 -10.82 12.12
CA ASN A 32 -7.24 -10.57 11.07
C ASN A 32 -7.68 -9.41 10.16
N MET A 33 -7.67 -8.20 10.72
CA MET A 33 -8.10 -6.97 10.06
C MET A 33 -6.97 -5.95 10.14
N ILE A 34 -6.71 -5.29 9.01
CA ILE A 34 -5.77 -4.16 8.92
C ILE A 34 -6.63 -2.92 8.71
N LEU A 35 -6.44 -1.88 9.54
CA LEU A 35 -7.20 -0.65 9.37
C LEU A 35 -6.69 0.11 8.15
N ARG A 36 -7.61 0.74 7.45
CA ARG A 36 -7.33 1.63 6.31
C ARG A 36 -6.27 2.66 6.67
N ILE A 37 -6.43 3.34 7.82
CA ILE A 37 -5.53 4.40 8.24
C ILE A 37 -4.11 3.88 8.50
N GLU A 38 -3.98 2.68 9.07
CA GLU A 38 -2.68 2.07 9.36
C GLU A 38 -1.95 1.70 8.07
N LEU A 39 -2.67 1.11 7.10
CA LEU A 39 -2.09 0.73 5.82
C LEU A 39 -1.74 1.95 4.96
N GLU A 40 -2.64 2.95 4.87
CA GLU A 40 -2.36 4.18 4.13
C GLU A 40 -1.13 4.89 4.71
N LEU A 41 -1.06 5.04 6.04
CA LEU A 41 0.09 5.64 6.71
C LEU A 41 1.38 4.87 6.42
N TYR A 42 1.33 3.53 6.44
CA TYR A 42 2.50 2.71 6.12
C TYR A 42 2.97 2.94 4.67
N ILE A 43 2.05 2.93 3.71
CA ILE A 43 2.33 3.16 2.28
C ILE A 43 2.96 4.55 2.08
N GLU A 44 2.43 5.57 2.74
CA GLU A 44 2.90 6.95 2.62
C GLU A 44 4.28 7.13 3.25
N ASN A 45 4.54 6.47 4.37
CA ASN A 45 5.84 6.46 5.04
C ASN A 45 6.91 5.77 4.18
N ILE A 46 6.61 4.61 3.57
CA ILE A 46 7.58 3.92 2.72
C ILE A 46 7.84 4.71 1.42
N ALA A 47 6.83 5.35 0.85
CA ALA A 47 7.01 6.21 -0.32
C ALA A 47 7.90 7.41 0.01
N THR A 48 7.70 8.02 1.18
CA THR A 48 8.54 9.12 1.69
C THR A 48 9.99 8.65 1.91
N TYR A 49 10.18 7.51 2.58
CA TYR A 49 11.48 6.90 2.82
C TYR A 49 12.24 6.61 1.52
N LEU A 50 11.54 6.08 0.50
CA LEU A 50 12.12 5.79 -0.80
C LEU A 50 12.23 7.05 -1.70
N SER A 51 11.77 8.21 -1.24
CA SER A 51 11.69 9.45 -2.02
C SER A 51 10.96 9.21 -3.35
N ILE A 52 9.77 8.64 -3.28
CA ILE A 52 8.88 8.38 -4.41
C ILE A 52 7.72 9.39 -4.33
N PRO A 53 7.66 10.38 -5.24
CA PRO A 53 6.52 11.27 -5.33
C PRO A 53 5.25 10.48 -5.66
N TYR A 54 4.12 10.87 -5.08
CA TYR A 54 2.84 10.22 -5.38
C TYR A 54 1.67 11.20 -5.37
N LYS A 55 0.62 10.86 -6.12
CA LYS A 55 -0.73 11.44 -5.95
C LYS A 55 -1.62 10.40 -5.27
N LYS A 56 -2.55 10.85 -4.44
CA LYS A 56 -3.51 10.00 -3.73
C LYS A 56 -4.94 10.37 -4.11
N GLU A 57 -5.69 9.40 -4.60
CA GLU A 57 -7.14 9.50 -4.80
C GLU A 57 -7.85 8.69 -3.74
N ARG A 58 -8.68 9.35 -2.92
CA ARG A 58 -9.39 8.71 -1.82
C ARG A 58 -10.88 8.56 -2.17
N LYS A 59 -11.38 7.33 -2.20
CA LYS A 59 -12.81 7.01 -2.34
C LYS A 59 -13.31 6.26 -1.09
N PRO A 60 -14.64 6.15 -0.89
CA PRO A 60 -15.17 5.40 0.25
C PRO A 60 -14.70 3.93 0.28
N THR A 61 -14.66 3.27 -0.88
CA THR A 61 -14.36 1.83 -0.99
C THR A 61 -12.94 1.52 -1.42
N ASN A 62 -12.15 2.51 -1.81
CA ASN A 62 -10.77 2.32 -2.24
C ASN A 62 -9.93 3.59 -2.10
N THR A 63 -8.62 3.43 -2.11
CA THR A 63 -7.65 4.50 -2.28
C THR A 63 -6.72 4.09 -3.40
N ILE A 64 -6.44 5.01 -4.33
CA ILE A 64 -5.51 4.78 -5.45
C ILE A 64 -4.31 5.69 -5.23
N TYR A 65 -3.13 5.08 -5.20
CA TYR A 65 -1.86 5.80 -5.20
C TYR A 65 -1.26 5.77 -6.59
N HIS A 66 -0.84 6.92 -7.08
CA HIS A 66 -0.15 7.10 -8.36
C HIS A 66 1.29 7.46 -8.06
N PHE A 67 2.18 6.47 -8.03
CA PHE A 67 3.59 6.64 -7.72
C PHE A 67 4.38 6.99 -8.98
N CYS A 68 5.12 8.09 -8.94
CA CYS A 68 6.00 8.51 -10.01
C CYS A 68 7.32 7.72 -9.97
N MET A 69 7.52 6.84 -10.95
CA MET A 69 8.68 5.95 -11.07
C MET A 69 9.56 6.34 -12.27
N GLY A 70 9.90 7.62 -12.38
CA GLY A 70 10.63 8.17 -13.52
C GLY A 70 9.67 8.49 -14.66
N GLU A 71 9.82 7.82 -15.81
CA GLU A 71 8.95 8.01 -16.98
C GLU A 71 7.63 7.21 -16.89
N ARG A 72 7.50 6.34 -15.89
CA ARG A 72 6.33 5.48 -15.71
C ARG A 72 5.61 5.81 -14.42
N GLU A 73 4.30 5.63 -14.45
CA GLU A 73 3.47 5.67 -13.26
C GLU A 73 3.20 4.24 -12.77
N LEU A 74 3.34 4.00 -11.47
CA LEU A 74 2.85 2.79 -10.82
C LEU A 74 1.57 3.14 -10.07
N GLN A 75 0.47 2.49 -10.42
CA GLN A 75 -0.79 2.62 -9.71
C GLN A 75 -0.96 1.51 -8.68
N VAL A 76 -1.18 1.88 -7.41
CA VAL A 76 -1.55 0.93 -6.35
C VAL A 76 -2.94 1.24 -5.86
N LYS A 77 -3.89 0.37 -6.21
CA LYS A 77 -5.28 0.45 -5.77
C LYS A 77 -5.50 -0.42 -4.55
N VAL A 78 -5.81 0.21 -3.42
CA VAL A 78 -6.13 -0.45 -2.16
C VAL A 78 -7.65 -0.49 -1.99
N LEU A 79 -8.23 -1.66 -1.72
CA LEU A 79 -9.67 -1.85 -1.54
C LEU A 79 -10.04 -2.06 -0.07
N TYR A 80 -11.17 -1.47 0.34
CA TYR A 80 -11.65 -1.51 1.72
C TYR A 80 -13.06 -2.11 1.83
N ARG A 81 -13.30 -2.82 2.93
CA ARG A 81 -14.62 -3.23 3.40
C ARG A 81 -15.13 -2.22 4.43
N TYR A 82 -16.40 -1.82 4.29
CA TYR A 82 -17.05 -0.80 5.13
C TYR A 82 -16.31 0.54 5.19
N GLY A 83 -15.43 0.80 4.21
CA GLY A 83 -14.58 2.00 4.17
C GLY A 83 -13.46 2.06 5.22
N THR A 84 -13.35 1.06 6.09
CA THR A 84 -12.47 1.08 7.27
C THR A 84 -11.42 -0.02 7.24
N PHE A 85 -11.72 -1.19 6.68
CA PHE A 85 -10.84 -2.35 6.79
C PHE A 85 -10.25 -2.71 5.43
N TYR A 86 -8.94 -2.86 5.36
CA TYR A 86 -8.26 -3.37 4.18
C TYR A 86 -8.75 -4.78 3.81
N THR A 87 -8.84 -5.02 2.52
CA THR A 87 -9.18 -6.34 1.96
C THR A 87 -8.07 -6.87 1.05
N ARG A 88 -7.76 -6.12 -0.01
CA ARG A 88 -6.73 -6.44 -0.99
C ARG A 88 -6.18 -5.18 -1.63
N HIS A 89 -5.07 -5.30 -2.33
CA HIS A 89 -4.58 -4.25 -3.22
C HIS A 89 -4.16 -4.84 -4.57
N GLN A 90 -4.04 -3.97 -5.57
CA GLN A 90 -3.60 -4.30 -6.92
C GLN A 90 -2.56 -3.26 -7.35
N ALA A 91 -1.47 -3.73 -7.93
CA ALA A 91 -0.44 -2.90 -8.56
C ALA A 91 -0.62 -3.01 -10.08
N ILE A 92 -0.73 -1.87 -10.77
CA ILE A 92 -1.01 -1.76 -12.20
C ILE A 92 -0.04 -0.75 -12.81
N PHE A 93 0.49 -1.06 -13.99
CA PHE A 93 1.14 -0.08 -14.85
C PHE A 93 0.10 0.37 -15.88
N PRO A 94 -0.43 1.60 -15.79
CA PRO A 94 -1.23 2.15 -16.87
C PRO A 94 -0.38 2.18 -18.15
N GLU A 95 -0.95 1.69 -19.25
CA GLU A 95 -0.35 1.70 -20.60
C GLU A 95 -0.12 3.13 -21.12
#